data_AF-A0A2V9DMJ5-F1
#
_entry.id   AF-A0A2V9DMJ5-F1
#
_cell.length_a   1.000
_cell.length_b   1.000
_cell.length_c   1.000
_cell.angle_alpha   90.00
_cell.angle_beta   90.00
_cell.angle_gamma   90.00
#
_symmetry.space_group_name_H-M   'P 1'
#
loop_
_entity.id
_entity.type
_entity.pdbx_description
1 polymer ?
#
loop_
_entity_poly.entity_id
_entity_poly.type
_entity_poly.pdbx_seq_one_letter_code
_entity_poly.pdbx_strand_id
1 'polypeptide(L)'
;MLNRIMVLIVGLMAVLTLSSSAFAQTARQSPTVGDQKPAPAPRHDISGTWTPANGPGGAIQAGGVAAMPNDGKPEHQLPYTPYGLETYKSHKALEGKDAVAPAFFNDPRDKCEPLGFPRMNHYNLRMTQILQDEFKVALMYEYDRRYRVVWTDGRDMPKLVDGGVQLGRGWGPDSGHVREQRFYGYSVGKWVDDTTLVVETVGTMPEDRVWLDSTGRPISDQIHVTETFHRVDHDHLEWTEMINDPKIYTKPWLTMNILMVLADLHTDVMEMYCSPVEMEKYYQSYGNAVSGVDSK
;
A
#
# COMPACT_ATOMS: atom_id res chain seq x y z
N MET A 1 -16.18 9.99 -77.06
CA MET A 1 -16.25 9.87 -75.59
C MET A 1 -15.22 8.80 -75.20
N LEU A 2 -14.20 8.98 -74.37
CA LEU A 2 -13.91 10.00 -73.36
C LEU A 2 -12.41 10.31 -73.38
N ASN A 3 -12.04 11.31 -74.18
CA ASN A 3 -10.71 11.93 -74.20
C ASN A 3 -10.55 12.94 -73.03
N ARG A 4 -10.94 12.52 -71.82
CA ARG A 4 -10.97 13.38 -70.61
C ARG A 4 -10.33 12.76 -69.37
N ILE A 5 -9.91 11.50 -69.41
CA ILE A 5 -9.37 10.80 -68.23
C ILE A 5 -7.83 10.92 -68.14
N MET A 6 -7.13 11.11 -69.26
CA MET A 6 -5.66 11.14 -69.28
C MET A 6 -5.03 12.50 -68.90
N VAL A 7 -5.83 13.56 -68.76
CA VAL A 7 -5.35 14.89 -68.33
C VAL A 7 -5.46 15.07 -66.80
N LEU A 8 -6.19 14.19 -66.11
CA LEU A 8 -6.37 14.27 -64.65
C LEU A 8 -5.23 13.63 -63.85
N ILE A 9 -4.38 12.79 -64.47
CA ILE A 9 -3.35 12.03 -63.75
C ILE A 9 -2.01 12.78 -63.67
N VAL A 10 -1.74 13.74 -64.56
CA VAL A 10 -0.52 14.56 -64.52
C VAL A 10 -0.70 15.85 -63.69
N GLY A 11 -1.94 16.29 -63.45
CA GLY A 11 -2.24 17.45 -62.61
C GLY A 11 -2.17 17.20 -61.10
N LEU A 12 -2.27 15.94 -60.65
CA LEU A 12 -2.31 15.62 -59.22
C LEU A 12 -0.93 15.40 -58.58
N MET A 13 0.14 15.24 -59.35
CA MET A 13 1.50 15.06 -58.83
C MET A 13 2.34 16.35 -58.73
N ALA A 14 1.82 17.49 -59.22
CA ALA A 14 2.53 18.77 -59.16
C ALA A 14 2.05 19.72 -58.04
N VAL A 15 1.03 19.33 -57.25
CA VAL A 15 0.52 20.13 -56.11
C VAL A 15 1.01 19.58 -54.75
N LEU A 16 1.68 18.43 -54.73
CA LEU A 16 2.19 17.80 -53.49
C LEU A 16 3.63 18.20 -53.12
N THR A 17 4.25 19.15 -53.82
CA THR A 17 5.67 19.52 -53.58
C THR A 17 5.90 20.95 -53.09
N LEU A 18 4.86 21.72 -52.73
CA LEU A 18 5.01 23.14 -52.34
C LEU A 18 4.23 23.56 -51.07
N SER A 19 4.02 22.65 -50.13
CA SER A 19 3.48 23.00 -48.79
C SER A 19 4.36 22.46 -47.66
N SER A 20 5.68 22.67 -47.78
CA SER A 20 6.68 22.33 -46.75
C SER A 20 7.09 23.54 -45.90
N SER A 21 6.24 24.56 -45.75
CA SER A 21 6.63 25.82 -45.09
C SER A 21 5.47 26.53 -44.39
N ALA A 22 4.74 25.84 -43.50
CA ALA A 22 3.83 26.49 -42.54
C ALA A 22 3.46 25.62 -41.33
N PHE A 23 4.41 24.88 -40.75
CA PHE A 23 4.30 24.36 -39.38
C PHE A 23 5.54 24.78 -38.59
N ALA A 24 5.76 26.10 -38.53
CA ALA A 24 6.54 26.72 -37.49
C ALA A 24 5.56 27.49 -36.60
N GLN A 25 5.67 27.35 -35.28
CA GLN A 25 4.71 27.74 -34.22
C GLN A 25 3.60 26.69 -34.06
N THR A 26 3.55 25.83 -33.05
CA THR A 26 3.98 25.99 -31.67
C THR A 26 4.29 24.58 -31.18
N ALA A 27 5.57 24.20 -31.17
CA ALA A 27 5.95 23.16 -30.22
C ALA A 27 5.58 23.76 -28.86
N ARG A 28 4.52 23.26 -28.22
CA ARG A 28 4.38 23.40 -26.79
C ARG A 28 5.70 22.85 -26.27
N GLN A 29 6.58 23.77 -25.86
CA GLN A 29 7.65 23.43 -24.96
C GLN A 29 6.93 22.71 -23.82
N SER A 30 7.06 21.38 -23.77
CA SER A 30 6.93 20.70 -22.51
C SER A 30 7.76 21.54 -21.55
N PRO A 31 7.19 22.03 -20.44
CA PRO A 31 8.00 22.75 -19.47
C PRO A 31 9.19 21.83 -19.22
N THR A 32 10.39 22.32 -19.52
CA THR A 32 11.59 21.76 -18.93
C THR A 32 11.26 21.65 -17.45
N VAL A 33 11.14 20.42 -16.94
CA VAL A 33 11.13 20.16 -15.50
C VAL A 33 12.48 20.66 -15.04
N GLY A 34 12.53 21.95 -14.73
CA GLY A 34 13.74 22.56 -14.24
C GLY A 34 14.07 21.88 -12.91
N ASP A 35 15.35 21.91 -12.57
CA ASP A 35 15.88 21.71 -11.22
C ASP A 35 15.32 22.77 -10.25
N GLN A 36 14.01 23.01 -10.23
CA GLN A 36 13.36 23.80 -9.22
C GLN A 36 13.33 22.95 -7.96
N LYS A 37 14.06 23.43 -6.96
CA LYS A 37 14.00 22.86 -5.62
C LYS A 37 12.53 22.81 -5.17
N PRO A 38 12.04 21.67 -4.65
CA PRO A 38 10.68 21.55 -4.18
C PRO A 38 10.33 22.67 -3.18
N ALA A 39 9.08 23.10 -3.17
CA ALA A 39 8.61 24.06 -2.17
C ALA A 39 8.76 23.47 -0.76
N PRO A 40 8.85 24.30 0.29
CA PRO A 40 8.96 23.80 1.66
C PRO A 40 7.78 22.89 2.05
N ALA A 41 8.03 21.94 2.94
CA ALA A 41 6.99 21.09 3.52
C ALA A 41 5.91 21.95 4.19
N PRO A 42 4.62 21.68 3.96
CA PRO A 42 3.55 22.32 4.71
C PRO A 42 3.59 21.89 6.18
N ARG A 43 3.28 22.84 7.08
CA ARG A 43 3.34 22.61 8.51
C ARG A 43 2.16 21.77 8.98
N HIS A 44 2.46 20.67 9.67
CA HIS A 44 1.48 19.75 10.22
C HIS A 44 0.45 19.29 9.18
N ASP A 45 0.87 19.02 7.95
CA ASP A 45 -0.01 18.57 6.87
C ASP A 45 0.71 17.51 6.03
N ILE A 46 0.10 16.32 5.92
CA ILE A 46 0.56 15.24 5.03
C ILE A 46 -0.51 14.87 3.99
N SER A 47 -1.51 15.73 3.80
CA SER A 47 -2.58 15.50 2.84
C SER A 47 -2.05 15.46 1.40
N GLY A 48 -2.72 14.67 0.56
CA GLY A 48 -2.33 14.47 -0.83
C GLY A 48 -2.55 13.04 -1.30
N THR A 49 -2.35 12.82 -2.60
CA THR A 49 -2.30 11.47 -3.18
C THR A 49 -0.84 11.10 -3.36
N TRP A 50 -0.39 10.06 -2.67
CA TRP A 50 1.03 9.68 -2.60
C TRP A 50 1.29 8.43 -3.43
N THR A 51 2.35 8.44 -4.23
CA THR A 51 2.82 7.27 -5.00
C THR A 51 4.28 6.96 -4.65
N PRO A 52 4.73 5.69 -4.63
CA PRO A 52 6.13 5.39 -4.36
C PRO A 52 7.06 6.09 -5.38
N ALA A 53 8.19 6.62 -4.91
CA ALA A 53 9.12 7.39 -5.73
C ALA A 53 9.71 6.59 -6.90
N ASN A 54 9.84 5.28 -6.74
CA ASN A 54 10.30 4.37 -7.79
C ASN A 54 9.18 3.97 -8.78
N GLY A 55 8.06 4.71 -8.79
CA GLY A 55 6.90 4.51 -9.64
C GLY A 55 5.77 3.71 -8.97
N PRO A 56 4.61 3.55 -9.62
CA PRO A 56 3.43 2.89 -9.04
C PRO A 56 3.64 1.42 -8.62
N GLY A 57 4.73 0.79 -9.08
CA GLY A 57 5.13 -0.55 -8.66
C GLY A 57 6.15 -0.59 -7.52
N GLY A 58 6.70 0.56 -7.13
CA GLY A 58 7.86 0.68 -6.23
C GLY A 58 7.62 0.23 -4.79
N ALA A 59 6.36 0.03 -4.39
CA ALA A 59 5.97 -0.48 -3.07
C ALA A 59 5.02 -1.70 -3.16
N ILE A 60 5.03 -2.40 -4.30
CA ILE A 60 4.47 -3.76 -4.38
C ILE A 60 5.42 -4.68 -3.61
N GLN A 61 4.92 -5.30 -2.56
CA GLN A 61 5.74 -6.05 -1.60
C GLN A 61 5.42 -7.55 -1.65
N ALA A 62 5.33 -8.10 -2.87
CA ALA A 62 5.04 -9.53 -3.08
C ALA A 62 6.12 -10.44 -2.45
N GLY A 63 7.39 -10.01 -2.52
CA GLY A 63 8.50 -10.70 -1.89
C GLY A 63 8.59 -10.51 -0.37
N GLY A 64 7.58 -9.94 0.28
CA GLY A 64 7.58 -9.57 1.69
C GLY A 64 7.91 -8.10 1.91
N VAL A 65 7.92 -7.68 3.17
CA VAL A 65 8.11 -6.27 3.55
C VAL A 65 9.41 -5.67 3.01
N ALA A 66 9.36 -4.41 2.58
CA ALA A 66 10.40 -3.76 1.78
C ALA A 66 11.77 -3.71 2.46
N ALA A 67 11.84 -3.49 3.77
CA ALA A 67 13.10 -3.42 4.50
C ALA A 67 13.70 -4.80 4.84
N MET A 68 12.89 -5.86 4.82
CA MET A 68 13.29 -7.22 5.17
C MET A 68 12.66 -8.24 4.20
N PRO A 69 13.05 -8.25 2.91
CA PRO A 69 12.44 -9.15 1.93
C PRO A 69 12.62 -10.63 2.31
N ASN A 70 11.67 -11.48 1.94
CA ASN A 70 11.70 -12.93 2.16
C ASN A 70 12.48 -13.64 1.03
N ASP A 71 13.76 -13.29 0.88
CA ASP A 71 14.62 -13.80 -0.21
C ASP A 71 15.54 -14.96 0.23
N GLY A 72 15.39 -15.42 1.47
CA GLY A 72 16.17 -16.53 2.05
C GLY A 72 17.58 -16.15 2.50
N LYS A 73 17.99 -14.90 2.38
CA LYS A 73 19.31 -14.47 2.83
C LYS A 73 19.39 -14.37 4.37
N PRO A 74 20.54 -14.71 4.98
CA PRO A 74 20.71 -14.65 6.44
C PRO A 74 20.40 -13.29 7.06
N GLU A 75 20.75 -12.20 6.39
CA GLU A 75 20.52 -10.83 6.86
C GLU A 75 19.04 -10.43 6.95
N HIS A 76 18.17 -11.09 6.18
CA HIS A 76 16.72 -10.84 6.19
C HIS A 76 15.94 -11.86 7.03
N GLN A 77 16.64 -12.69 7.82
CA GLN A 77 15.98 -13.59 8.76
C GLN A 77 15.41 -12.79 9.94
N LEU A 78 14.12 -12.98 10.19
CA LEU A 78 13.43 -12.30 11.27
C LEU A 78 13.67 -12.99 12.61
N PRO A 79 13.68 -12.22 13.71
CA PRO A 79 14.03 -12.73 15.03
C PRO A 79 12.82 -13.38 15.72
N TYR A 80 12.25 -14.43 15.14
CA TYR A 80 11.05 -15.09 15.65
C TYR A 80 11.22 -15.63 17.09
N THR A 81 10.14 -15.57 17.88
CA THR A 81 9.96 -16.42 19.05
C THR A 81 9.72 -17.88 18.60
N PRO A 82 9.77 -18.87 19.50
CA PRO A 82 9.37 -20.25 19.16
C PRO A 82 7.95 -20.32 18.59
N TYR A 83 7.00 -19.61 19.21
CA TYR A 83 5.61 -19.53 18.76
C TYR A 83 5.49 -18.85 17.38
N GLY A 84 6.17 -17.72 17.18
CA GLY A 84 6.16 -17.01 15.91
C GLY A 84 6.73 -17.84 14.76
N LEU A 85 7.78 -18.62 15.03
CA LEU A 85 8.38 -19.52 14.04
C LEU A 85 7.47 -20.71 13.71
N GLU A 86 6.79 -21.28 14.70
CA GLU A 86 5.80 -22.33 14.49
C GLU A 86 4.62 -21.82 13.65
N THR A 87 4.11 -20.64 13.99
CA THR A 87 3.03 -19.97 13.26
C THR A 87 3.43 -19.68 11.81
N TYR A 88 4.62 -19.12 11.59
CA TYR A 88 5.14 -18.89 10.23
C TYR A 88 5.20 -20.17 9.40
N LYS A 89 5.62 -21.31 9.99
CA LYS A 89 5.67 -22.60 9.28
C LYS A 89 4.29 -23.18 8.97
N SER A 90 3.25 -22.80 9.73
CA SER A 90 1.88 -23.22 9.48
C SER A 90 1.25 -22.44 8.32
N HIS A 91 1.73 -21.22 8.07
CA HIS A 91 1.33 -20.41 6.93
C HIS A 91 1.95 -20.95 5.64
N LYS A 92 1.09 -21.09 4.63
CA LYS A 92 1.41 -21.59 3.29
C LYS A 92 1.14 -20.45 2.33
N ALA A 93 2.16 -19.64 2.08
CA ALA A 93 2.08 -18.48 1.20
C ALA A 93 2.22 -18.86 -0.28
N LEU A 94 1.70 -18.03 -1.17
CA LEU A 94 1.91 -18.15 -2.63
C LEU A 94 3.19 -17.44 -3.08
N GLU A 95 3.81 -16.64 -2.21
CA GLU A 95 4.94 -15.77 -2.52
C GLU A 95 6.06 -15.95 -1.47
N GLY A 96 7.27 -15.53 -1.83
CA GLY A 96 8.46 -15.67 -0.99
C GLY A 96 9.20 -17.01 -1.15
N LYS A 97 10.23 -17.21 -0.33
CA LYS A 97 11.14 -18.36 -0.42
C LYS A 97 10.47 -19.71 -0.10
N ASP A 98 9.41 -19.68 0.70
CA ASP A 98 8.67 -20.85 1.18
C ASP A 98 7.32 -21.02 0.44
N ALA A 99 7.18 -20.42 -0.74
CA ALA A 99 5.95 -20.45 -1.52
C ALA A 99 5.50 -21.88 -1.86
N VAL A 100 4.19 -22.10 -1.80
CA VAL A 100 3.53 -23.34 -2.21
C VAL A 100 2.73 -23.16 -3.50
N ALA A 101 2.36 -24.27 -4.15
CA ALA A 101 1.50 -24.19 -5.33
C ALA A 101 0.09 -23.68 -4.97
N PRO A 102 -0.63 -23.04 -5.93
CA PRO A 102 -1.93 -22.41 -5.71
C PRO A 102 -3.03 -23.25 -5.05
N ALA A 103 -2.98 -24.57 -5.09
CA ALA A 103 -3.98 -25.39 -4.41
C ALA A 103 -3.69 -25.66 -2.92
N PHE A 104 -2.51 -25.29 -2.41
CA PHE A 104 -2.04 -25.66 -1.07
C PHE A 104 -1.86 -24.48 -0.12
N PHE A 105 -2.06 -23.26 -0.60
CA PHE A 105 -1.95 -22.07 0.23
C PHE A 105 -3.13 -21.96 1.23
N ASN A 106 -2.95 -21.18 2.29
CA ASN A 106 -3.99 -20.99 3.32
C ASN A 106 -4.13 -19.53 3.78
N ASP A 107 -3.71 -18.58 2.94
CA ASP A 107 -3.83 -17.15 3.21
C ASP A 107 -5.30 -16.71 3.33
N PRO A 108 -5.73 -16.10 4.45
CA PRO A 108 -7.09 -15.58 4.59
C PRO A 108 -7.50 -14.60 3.49
N ARG A 109 -6.54 -13.82 2.96
CA ARG A 109 -6.76 -12.80 1.91
C ARG A 109 -7.50 -13.36 0.70
N ASP A 110 -7.17 -14.57 0.25
CA ASP A 110 -7.72 -15.11 -1.02
C ASP A 110 -9.17 -15.59 -0.87
N LYS A 111 -9.71 -15.54 0.35
CA LYS A 111 -11.14 -15.67 0.62
C LYS A 111 -11.82 -14.30 0.78
N CYS A 112 -11.15 -13.24 0.33
CA CYS A 112 -11.54 -11.85 0.49
C CYS A 112 -11.73 -11.42 1.95
N GLU A 113 -11.03 -12.05 2.90
CA GLU A 113 -10.86 -11.43 4.21
C GLU A 113 -10.11 -10.11 4.04
N PRO A 114 -10.52 -9.04 4.75
CA PRO A 114 -9.83 -7.78 4.68
C PRO A 114 -8.34 -7.96 4.99
N LEU A 115 -7.46 -7.36 4.19
CA LEU A 115 -6.00 -7.43 4.42
C LEU A 115 -5.63 -7.04 5.85
N GLY A 116 -6.32 -6.04 6.39
CA GLY A 116 -6.01 -5.48 7.69
C GLY A 116 -4.69 -4.72 7.73
N PHE A 117 -4.31 -4.29 8.91
CA PHE A 117 -3.13 -3.50 9.20
C PHE A 117 -2.20 -4.31 10.13
N PRO A 118 -0.87 -4.30 9.91
CA PRO A 118 -0.13 -3.49 8.93
C PRO A 118 -0.04 -4.06 7.51
N ARG A 119 -0.64 -5.22 7.21
CA ARG A 119 -0.54 -5.85 5.88
C ARG A 119 -0.89 -4.93 4.71
N MET A 120 -1.86 -4.04 4.88
CA MET A 120 -2.23 -3.06 3.86
C MET A 120 -1.03 -2.21 3.40
N ASN A 121 -0.11 -1.87 4.30
CA ASN A 121 1.13 -1.17 3.98
C ASN A 121 2.18 -2.06 3.27
N HIS A 122 2.05 -3.39 3.38
CA HIS A 122 2.99 -4.39 2.87
C HIS A 122 2.46 -5.17 1.67
N TYR A 123 1.45 -4.64 0.98
CA TYR A 123 0.81 -5.33 -0.13
C TYR A 123 0.97 -4.56 -1.44
N ASN A 124 0.06 -3.63 -1.68
CA ASN A 124 0.06 -2.72 -2.83
C ASN A 124 -0.06 -1.29 -2.29
N LEU A 125 0.97 -0.82 -1.58
CA LEU A 125 0.99 0.54 -1.04
C LEU A 125 1.25 1.53 -2.18
N ARG A 126 0.19 1.82 -2.93
CA ARG A 126 0.23 2.58 -4.17
C ARG A 126 -0.41 3.95 -3.95
N MET A 127 -1.24 4.43 -4.88
CA MET A 127 -1.85 5.75 -4.87
C MET A 127 -2.69 5.96 -3.60
N THR A 128 -2.02 6.30 -2.50
CA THR A 128 -2.59 6.36 -1.16
C THR A 128 -3.04 7.77 -0.94
N GLN A 129 -4.34 7.97 -0.81
CA GLN A 129 -4.90 9.29 -0.61
C GLN A 129 -4.97 9.58 0.88
N ILE A 130 -4.39 10.68 1.30
CA ILE A 130 -4.42 11.14 2.68
C ILE A 130 -5.30 12.38 2.73
N LEU A 131 -6.39 12.26 3.49
CA LEU A 131 -7.26 13.38 3.84
C LEU A 131 -7.01 13.75 5.29
N GLN A 132 -6.97 15.03 5.59
CA GLN A 132 -6.64 15.49 6.93
C GLN A 132 -7.54 16.66 7.33
N ASP A 133 -8.00 16.64 8.58
CA ASP A 133 -8.56 17.79 9.29
C ASP A 133 -7.81 18.03 10.61
N GLU A 134 -8.32 18.94 11.44
CA GLU A 134 -7.68 19.30 12.71
C GLU A 134 -7.70 18.18 13.78
N PHE A 135 -8.54 17.14 13.61
CA PHE A 135 -8.75 16.08 14.60
C PHE A 135 -8.29 14.71 14.13
N LYS A 136 -8.16 14.50 12.81
CA LYS A 136 -7.87 13.19 12.23
C LYS A 136 -7.20 13.27 10.87
N VAL A 137 -6.43 12.22 10.60
CA VAL A 137 -5.92 11.85 9.27
C VAL A 137 -6.65 10.58 8.83
N ALA A 138 -7.19 10.56 7.61
CA ALA A 138 -7.75 9.39 6.97
C ALA A 138 -6.84 8.95 5.83
N LEU A 139 -6.27 7.75 5.95
CA LEU A 139 -5.54 7.08 4.89
C LEU A 139 -6.52 6.24 4.08
N MET A 140 -6.73 6.60 2.82
CA MET A 140 -7.57 5.87 1.87
C MET A 140 -6.66 5.04 0.97
N TYR A 141 -6.79 3.72 1.09
CA TYR A 141 -5.99 2.77 0.35
C TYR A 141 -6.67 2.44 -0.98
N GLU A 142 -5.87 2.38 -2.04
CA GLU A 142 -6.32 1.96 -3.38
C GLU A 142 -6.83 0.51 -3.36
N TYR A 143 -6.12 -0.39 -2.68
CA TYR A 143 -6.50 -1.80 -2.57
C TYR A 143 -7.68 -2.02 -1.62
N ASP A 144 -8.65 -2.81 -2.08
CA ASP A 144 -9.90 -3.16 -1.37
C ASP A 144 -10.77 -1.94 -1.01
N ARG A 145 -10.43 -0.74 -1.53
CA ARG A 145 -11.06 0.56 -1.23
C ARG A 145 -11.34 0.75 0.27
N ARG A 146 -10.35 0.45 1.11
CA ARG A 146 -10.46 0.59 2.57
C ARG A 146 -9.86 1.89 3.04
N TYR A 147 -10.26 2.33 4.23
CA TYR A 147 -9.66 3.48 4.89
C TYR A 147 -9.31 3.16 6.33
N ARG A 148 -8.27 3.84 6.82
CA ARG A 148 -7.88 3.85 8.24
C ARG A 148 -7.90 5.28 8.75
N VAL A 149 -8.40 5.45 9.97
CA VAL A 149 -8.44 6.75 10.65
C VAL A 149 -7.38 6.77 11.73
N VAL A 150 -6.54 7.80 11.69
CA VAL A 150 -5.55 8.16 12.70
C VAL A 150 -6.05 9.39 13.42
N TRP A 151 -6.21 9.31 14.75
CA TRP A 151 -6.63 10.44 15.56
C TRP A 151 -5.44 11.34 15.90
N THR A 152 -5.57 12.64 15.66
CA THR A 152 -4.52 13.65 15.88
C THR A 152 -4.97 14.77 16.83
N ASP A 153 -6.10 14.59 17.51
CA ASP A 153 -6.73 15.55 18.41
C ASP A 153 -6.10 15.63 19.82
N GLY A 154 -4.86 15.14 19.97
CA GLY A 154 -4.11 15.18 21.23
C GLY A 154 -4.48 14.09 22.24
N ARG A 155 -5.35 13.14 21.86
CA ARG A 155 -5.69 12.01 22.72
C ARG A 155 -4.51 11.06 22.95
N ASP A 156 -4.48 10.36 24.07
CA ASP A 156 -3.42 9.38 24.40
C ASP A 156 -3.67 8.01 23.79
N MET A 157 -2.63 7.22 23.52
CA MET A 157 -2.83 5.87 23.01
C MET A 157 -3.66 5.02 24.00
N PRO A 158 -4.76 4.37 23.55
CA PRO A 158 -5.55 3.52 24.44
C PRO A 158 -4.75 2.31 24.88
N LYS A 159 -5.07 1.77 26.06
CA LYS A 159 -4.43 0.56 26.56
C LYS A 159 -4.91 -0.65 25.77
N LEU A 160 -3.96 -1.49 25.33
CA LEU A 160 -4.25 -2.79 24.78
C LEU A 160 -4.71 -3.74 25.90
N VAL A 161 -5.89 -4.34 25.76
CA VAL A 161 -6.51 -5.25 26.74
C VAL A 161 -7.15 -6.40 25.98
N ASP A 162 -6.69 -7.62 26.24
CA ASP A 162 -7.20 -8.86 25.59
C ASP A 162 -7.27 -8.75 24.06
N GLY A 163 -6.23 -8.17 23.45
CA GLY A 163 -6.14 -7.91 22.01
C GLY A 163 -6.99 -6.74 21.51
N GLY A 164 -7.96 -6.26 22.29
CA GLY A 164 -8.76 -5.06 22.01
C GLY A 164 -8.16 -3.78 22.60
N VAL A 165 -8.92 -2.69 22.55
CA VAL A 165 -8.50 -1.39 23.11
C VAL A 165 -9.47 -0.87 24.16
N GLN A 166 -8.95 -0.53 25.34
CA GLN A 166 -9.73 0.13 26.37
C GLN A 166 -9.70 1.64 26.14
N LEU A 167 -10.87 2.21 25.82
CA LEU A 167 -10.97 3.64 25.59
C LEU A 167 -10.97 4.45 26.90
N GLY A 168 -10.22 5.54 26.91
CA GLY A 168 -10.17 6.48 28.03
C GLY A 168 -11.51 7.19 28.26
N ARG A 169 -11.69 7.75 29.46
CA ARG A 169 -12.82 8.65 29.77
C ARG A 169 -12.80 9.84 28.81
N GLY A 170 -13.96 10.19 28.25
CA GLY A 170 -14.11 11.35 27.34
C GLY A 170 -13.98 11.02 25.84
N TRP A 171 -13.72 9.77 25.47
CA TRP A 171 -13.55 9.33 24.07
C TRP A 171 -14.86 9.04 23.32
N GLY A 172 -15.99 9.51 23.86
CA GLY A 172 -17.34 9.28 23.33
C GLY A 172 -18.24 8.47 24.29
N PRO A 173 -19.45 8.10 23.84
CA PRO A 173 -20.46 7.45 24.67
C PRO A 173 -20.01 6.10 25.24
N ASP A 174 -19.05 5.43 24.59
CA ASP A 174 -18.54 4.12 25.00
C ASP A 174 -17.31 4.19 25.92
N SER A 175 -16.96 5.37 26.46
CA SER A 175 -15.74 5.54 27.25
C SER A 175 -15.68 4.57 28.46
N GLY A 176 -14.52 3.93 28.68
CA GLY A 176 -14.34 2.91 29.72
C GLY A 176 -14.59 1.46 29.28
N HIS A 177 -15.20 1.23 28.11
CA HIS A 177 -15.37 -0.12 27.56
C HIS A 177 -14.13 -0.58 26.79
N VAL A 178 -13.91 -1.90 26.78
CA VAL A 178 -12.96 -2.54 25.87
C VAL A 178 -13.65 -2.70 24.52
N ARG A 179 -13.06 -2.13 23.48
CA ARG A 179 -13.49 -2.35 22.09
C ARG A 179 -12.73 -3.54 21.54
N GLU A 180 -13.46 -4.40 20.84
CA GLU A 180 -12.92 -5.58 20.16
C GLU A 180 -11.84 -5.23 19.13
N GLN A 181 -11.05 -6.24 18.76
CA GLN A 181 -10.06 -6.18 17.69
C GLN A 181 -10.67 -5.71 16.37
N ARG A 182 -9.86 -5.03 15.55
CA ARG A 182 -10.27 -4.48 14.27
C ARG A 182 -9.26 -4.83 13.20
N PHE A 183 -9.70 -5.03 11.97
CA PHE A 183 -8.76 -5.24 10.86
C PHE A 183 -7.74 -4.10 10.73
N TYR A 184 -8.15 -2.85 10.93
CA TYR A 184 -7.28 -1.67 10.81
C TYR A 184 -6.87 -1.08 12.17
N GLY A 185 -7.14 -1.79 13.27
CA GLY A 185 -6.76 -1.40 14.61
C GLY A 185 -7.34 -0.05 15.08
N TYR A 186 -6.61 0.55 16.02
CA TYR A 186 -6.83 1.88 16.56
C TYR A 186 -5.54 2.67 16.46
N SER A 187 -5.56 3.81 15.76
CA SER A 187 -4.37 4.61 15.50
C SER A 187 -4.45 6.00 16.15
N VAL A 188 -3.36 6.42 16.79
CA VAL A 188 -3.19 7.77 17.35
C VAL A 188 -1.89 8.37 16.82
N GLY A 189 -1.97 9.59 16.32
CA GLY A 189 -0.85 10.34 15.76
C GLY A 189 -0.50 11.56 16.59
N LYS A 190 0.79 11.86 16.70
CA LYS A 190 1.33 13.07 17.34
C LYS A 190 2.38 13.70 16.43
N TRP A 191 2.24 15.00 16.16
CA TRP A 191 3.28 15.78 15.50
C TRP A 191 4.44 15.97 16.49
N VAL A 192 5.63 15.49 16.12
CA VAL A 192 6.85 15.60 16.95
C VAL A 192 7.68 16.83 16.58
N ASP A 193 7.44 17.36 15.38
CA ASP A 193 7.92 18.64 14.87
C ASP A 193 6.95 19.15 13.78
N ASP A 194 7.29 20.27 13.15
CA ASP A 194 6.45 20.94 12.15
C ASP A 194 6.16 20.09 10.90
N THR A 195 6.93 19.03 10.64
CA THR A 195 6.93 18.24 9.39
C THR A 195 6.84 16.73 9.62
N THR A 196 6.87 16.26 10.87
CA THR A 196 6.90 14.83 11.20
C THR A 196 5.73 14.42 12.07
N LEU A 197 4.89 13.52 11.55
CA LEU A 197 3.80 12.87 12.28
C LEU A 197 4.24 11.45 12.65
N VAL A 198 4.24 11.13 13.95
CA VAL A 198 4.45 9.77 14.45
C VAL A 198 3.11 9.18 14.83
N VAL A 199 2.81 7.99 14.32
CA VAL A 199 1.55 7.27 14.50
C VAL A 199 1.79 5.94 15.17
N GLU A 200 1.09 5.69 16.26
CA GLU A 200 1.05 4.39 16.94
C GLU A 200 -0.27 3.69 16.63
N THR A 201 -0.22 2.38 16.34
CA THR A 201 -1.40 1.56 16.07
C THR A 201 -1.36 0.26 16.88
N VAL A 202 -2.48 -0.07 17.53
CA VAL A 202 -2.68 -1.32 18.28
C VAL A 202 -4.10 -1.86 18.07
N GLY A 203 -4.40 -3.05 18.60
CA GLY A 203 -5.75 -3.62 18.59
C GLY A 203 -6.17 -4.17 17.23
N THR A 204 -5.20 -4.64 16.45
CA THR A 204 -5.42 -5.24 15.13
C THR A 204 -5.88 -6.70 15.25
N MET A 205 -6.39 -7.28 14.16
CA MET A 205 -6.69 -8.71 14.09
C MET A 205 -5.41 -9.58 14.15
N PRO A 206 -5.45 -10.78 14.75
CA PRO A 206 -4.30 -11.68 14.89
C PRO A 206 -4.07 -12.61 13.67
N GLU A 207 -3.09 -13.50 13.79
CA GLU A 207 -2.50 -14.36 12.75
C GLU A 207 -3.49 -15.29 12.01
N ASP A 208 -4.59 -15.66 12.65
CA ASP A 208 -5.63 -16.52 12.06
C ASP A 208 -6.54 -15.75 11.09
N ARG A 209 -6.47 -14.42 11.11
CA ARG A 209 -7.27 -13.50 10.29
C ARG A 209 -6.40 -12.65 9.36
N VAL A 210 -5.25 -12.18 9.85
CA VAL A 210 -4.37 -11.25 9.16
C VAL A 210 -2.92 -11.70 9.27
N TRP A 211 -2.25 -11.82 8.14
CA TRP A 211 -0.80 -12.01 8.07
C TRP A 211 -0.10 -10.66 7.98
N LEU A 212 1.19 -10.58 8.30
CA LEU A 212 2.01 -9.38 8.15
C LEU A 212 2.19 -9.00 6.68
N ASP A 213 2.54 -9.96 5.83
CA ASP A 213 2.87 -9.74 4.42
C ASP A 213 2.43 -10.93 3.55
N SER A 214 2.63 -10.83 2.23
CA SER A 214 2.27 -11.87 1.28
C SER A 214 3.07 -13.17 1.41
N THR A 215 4.13 -13.18 2.24
CA THR A 215 5.02 -14.33 2.41
C THR A 215 4.66 -15.16 3.64
N GLY A 216 3.53 -14.84 4.29
CA GLY A 216 3.01 -15.61 5.41
C GLY A 216 3.65 -15.29 6.74
N ARG A 217 4.38 -14.17 6.87
CA ARG A 217 4.90 -13.76 8.18
C ARG A 217 3.74 -13.42 9.12
N PRO A 218 3.70 -13.93 10.37
CA PRO A 218 2.58 -13.70 11.27
C PRO A 218 2.67 -12.36 12.02
N ILE A 219 1.52 -11.90 12.51
CA ILE A 219 1.35 -10.90 13.56
C ILE A 219 0.38 -11.46 14.59
N SER A 220 0.46 -11.01 15.84
CA SER A 220 -0.46 -11.39 16.89
C SER A 220 -1.35 -10.24 17.34
N ASP A 221 -2.23 -10.55 18.26
CA ASP A 221 -3.06 -9.61 19.01
C ASP A 221 -2.27 -8.66 19.92
N GLN A 222 -0.95 -8.85 20.05
CA GLN A 222 -0.04 -7.99 20.82
C GLN A 222 0.81 -7.06 19.96
N ILE A 223 0.57 -7.01 18.65
CA ILE A 223 1.32 -6.12 17.77
C ILE A 223 1.08 -4.66 18.12
N HIS A 224 2.18 -3.93 18.20
CA HIS A 224 2.25 -2.48 18.20
C HIS A 224 3.03 -2.06 16.96
N VAL A 225 2.42 -1.25 16.11
CA VAL A 225 3.05 -0.67 14.93
C VAL A 225 3.29 0.82 15.16
N THR A 226 4.50 1.27 14.85
CA THR A 226 4.87 2.69 14.85
C THR A 226 5.19 3.11 13.42
N GLU A 227 4.43 4.05 12.88
CA GLU A 227 4.70 4.69 11.61
C GLU A 227 5.23 6.10 11.82
N THR A 228 6.18 6.51 11.00
CA THR A 228 6.68 7.88 10.94
C THR A 228 6.46 8.40 9.53
N PHE A 229 5.65 9.45 9.43
CA PHE A 229 5.40 10.20 8.21
C PHE A 229 6.20 11.50 8.28
N HIS A 230 7.30 11.58 7.54
CA HIS A 230 8.15 12.76 7.49
C HIS A 230 7.96 13.49 6.15
N ARG A 231 7.38 14.68 6.21
CA ARG A 231 7.19 15.58 5.06
C ARG A 231 8.53 16.25 4.75
N VAL A 232 9.31 15.65 3.84
CA VAL A 232 10.66 16.12 3.48
C VAL A 232 10.60 17.52 2.85
N ASP A 233 9.64 17.72 1.95
CA ASP A 233 9.34 18.97 1.28
C ASP A 233 7.87 18.95 0.79
N HIS A 234 7.46 19.86 -0.10
CA HIS A 234 6.10 19.88 -0.64
C HIS A 234 5.76 18.63 -1.46
N ASP A 235 6.72 17.99 -2.12
CA ASP A 235 6.50 16.91 -3.10
C ASP A 235 6.92 15.52 -2.60
N HIS A 236 7.68 15.41 -1.50
CA HIS A 236 8.25 14.14 -1.01
C HIS A 236 7.88 13.78 0.43
N LEU A 237 7.29 12.60 0.65
CA LEU A 237 6.93 12.04 1.97
C LEU A 237 7.77 10.80 2.25
N GLU A 238 8.58 10.79 3.30
CA GLU A 238 9.21 9.55 3.79
C GLU A 238 8.25 8.86 4.76
N TRP A 239 7.90 7.61 4.45
CA TRP A 239 7.04 6.77 5.28
C TRP A 239 7.83 5.58 5.80
N THR A 240 8.14 5.61 7.08
CA THR A 240 8.82 4.54 7.81
C THR A 240 7.83 3.79 8.69
N GLU A 241 8.01 2.48 8.83
CA GLU A 241 7.23 1.64 9.74
C GLU A 241 8.12 0.65 10.49
N MET A 242 7.89 0.58 11.80
CA MET A 242 8.50 -0.36 12.73
C MET A 242 7.40 -1.18 13.40
N ILE A 243 7.64 -2.47 13.63
CA ILE A 243 6.74 -3.31 14.41
C ILE A 243 7.41 -3.83 15.67
N ASN A 244 6.61 -3.93 16.72
CA ASN A 244 6.94 -4.61 17.97
C ASN A 244 5.80 -5.56 18.32
N ASP A 245 6.07 -6.85 18.26
CA ASP A 245 5.11 -7.90 18.63
C ASP A 245 5.87 -8.97 19.43
N PRO A 246 5.88 -8.88 20.76
CA PRO A 246 6.69 -9.74 21.61
C PRO A 246 6.22 -11.20 21.64
N LYS A 247 5.00 -11.49 21.16
CA LYS A 247 4.50 -12.86 21.04
C LYS A 247 5.06 -13.55 19.79
N ILE A 248 5.30 -12.80 18.71
CA ILE A 248 5.81 -13.33 17.44
C ILE A 248 7.33 -13.11 17.26
N TYR A 249 7.87 -11.97 17.66
CA TYR A 249 9.26 -11.57 17.47
C TYR A 249 9.96 -11.24 18.79
N THR A 250 11.24 -11.54 18.89
CA THR A 250 12.05 -11.32 20.12
C THR A 250 12.54 -9.89 20.29
N LYS A 251 12.45 -9.06 19.24
CA LYS A 251 12.79 -7.63 19.27
C LYS A 251 12.02 -6.86 18.19
N PRO A 252 11.81 -5.55 18.37
CA PRO A 252 11.28 -4.69 17.31
C PRO A 252 12.18 -4.67 16.08
N TRP A 253 11.59 -4.42 14.91
CA TRP A 253 12.32 -4.37 13.64
C TRP A 253 11.58 -3.52 12.59
N LEU A 254 12.32 -3.09 11.56
CA LEU A 254 11.87 -2.20 10.50
C LEU A 254 11.19 -3.00 9.39
N THR A 255 9.94 -2.69 9.07
CA THR A 255 9.21 -3.36 7.97
C THR A 255 9.38 -2.60 6.66
N MET A 256 9.35 -1.27 6.70
CA MET A 256 9.55 -0.44 5.51
C MET A 256 10.14 0.94 5.83
N ASN A 257 10.85 1.49 4.84
CA ASN A 257 11.15 2.91 4.71
C ASN A 257 11.02 3.26 3.23
N ILE A 258 9.94 3.96 2.88
CA ILE A 258 9.56 4.24 1.49
C ILE A 258 9.44 5.74 1.29
N LEU A 259 10.15 6.25 0.28
CA LEU A 259 9.93 7.61 -0.22
C LEU A 259 8.71 7.61 -1.15
N MET A 260 7.75 8.46 -0.86
CA MET A 260 6.57 8.72 -1.68
C MET A 260 6.68 10.11 -2.32
N VAL A 261 6.12 10.24 -3.51
CA VAL A 261 6.03 11.47 -4.30
C VAL A 261 4.57 11.88 -4.40
N LEU A 262 4.32 13.18 -4.34
CA LEU A 262 2.98 13.76 -4.50
C LEU A 262 2.53 13.59 -5.96
N ALA A 263 1.41 12.91 -6.15
CA ALA A 263 0.79 12.74 -7.46
C ALA A 263 0.06 14.02 -7.91
N ASP A 264 -0.20 14.13 -9.21
CA ASP A 264 -1.03 15.20 -9.75
C ASP A 264 -2.44 15.17 -9.15
N LEU A 265 -3.01 16.33 -8.83
CA LEU A 265 -4.33 16.46 -8.20
C LEU A 265 -5.48 15.89 -9.03
N HIS A 266 -5.30 15.70 -10.34
CA HIS A 266 -6.28 15.12 -11.26
C HIS A 266 -6.03 13.63 -11.51
N THR A 267 -5.09 13.01 -10.78
CA THR A 267 -4.83 11.58 -10.88
C THR A 267 -6.06 10.79 -10.43
N ASP A 268 -6.60 9.98 -11.33
CA ASP A 268 -7.65 9.01 -10.99
C ASP A 268 -7.03 7.79 -10.28
N VAL A 269 -7.64 7.39 -9.16
CA VAL A 269 -7.20 6.25 -8.38
C VAL A 269 -8.04 5.05 -8.76
N MET A 270 -7.39 4.07 -9.39
CA MET A 270 -8.04 2.87 -9.90
C MET A 270 -8.76 2.11 -8.78
N GLU A 271 -9.90 1.54 -9.13
CA GLU A 271 -10.59 0.64 -8.22
C GLU A 271 -9.94 -0.74 -8.23
N MET A 272 -9.64 -1.26 -7.04
CA MET A 272 -9.18 -2.62 -6.87
C MET A 272 -9.93 -3.27 -5.70
N TYR A 273 -10.66 -4.34 -6.00
CA TYR A 273 -11.41 -5.12 -5.00
C TYR A 273 -11.05 -6.59 -5.10
N CYS A 274 -11.15 -7.29 -3.96
CA CYS A 274 -11.18 -8.74 -3.97
C CYS A 274 -12.58 -9.22 -4.42
N SER A 275 -12.61 -10.13 -5.40
CA SER A 275 -13.84 -10.76 -5.88
C SER A 275 -13.78 -12.27 -5.69
N PRO A 276 -14.60 -12.85 -4.79
CA PRO A 276 -14.63 -14.30 -4.59
C PRO A 276 -14.97 -15.07 -5.88
N VAL A 277 -15.81 -14.49 -6.75
CA VAL A 277 -16.21 -15.08 -8.03
C VAL A 277 -15.03 -15.11 -9.02
N GLU A 278 -14.20 -14.07 -9.05
CA GLU A 278 -13.00 -14.07 -9.90
C GLU A 278 -11.94 -15.02 -9.36
N MET A 279 -11.80 -15.09 -8.03
CA MET A 279 -10.90 -16.04 -7.37
C MET A 279 -11.30 -17.49 -7.67
N GLU A 280 -12.58 -17.83 -7.58
CA GLU A 280 -13.09 -19.16 -7.93
C GLU A 280 -12.79 -19.50 -9.40
N LYS A 281 -13.06 -18.57 -10.32
CA LYS A 281 -12.73 -18.75 -11.75
C LYS A 281 -11.23 -18.99 -11.96
N TYR A 282 -10.37 -18.26 -11.26
CA TYR A 282 -8.92 -18.47 -11.34
C TYR A 282 -8.53 -19.90 -10.92
N TYR A 283 -9.07 -20.42 -9.82
CA TYR A 283 -8.77 -21.79 -9.40
C TYR A 283 -9.26 -22.84 -10.40
N GLN A 284 -10.49 -22.68 -10.90
CA GLN A 284 -11.09 -23.59 -11.88
C GLN A 284 -10.36 -23.60 -13.22
N SER A 285 -9.83 -22.45 -13.66
CA SER A 285 -9.20 -22.32 -14.99
C SER A 285 -7.69 -22.49 -15.00
N TYR A 286 -7.01 -22.19 -13.88
CA TYR A 286 -5.55 -22.23 -13.79
C TYR A 286 -5.05 -22.90 -12.51
N GLY A 287 -5.48 -22.40 -11.34
CA GLY A 287 -4.86 -22.73 -10.05
C GLY A 287 -4.81 -24.23 -9.74
N ASN A 288 -5.89 -24.96 -10.01
CA ASN A 288 -5.96 -26.40 -9.76
C ASN A 288 -5.09 -27.20 -10.73
N ALA A 289 -5.17 -26.87 -12.03
CA ALA A 289 -4.43 -27.55 -13.09
C ALA A 289 -2.91 -27.40 -12.90
N VAL A 290 -2.42 -26.18 -12.63
CA VAL A 290 -0.99 -25.93 -12.40
C VAL A 290 -0.49 -26.57 -11.10
N SER A 291 -1.39 -26.82 -10.15
CA SER A 291 -1.08 -27.51 -8.89
C SER A 291 -1.16 -29.04 -9.00
N GLY A 292 -1.54 -29.58 -10.16
CA GLY A 292 -1.70 -31.02 -10.37
C GLY A 292 -2.88 -31.64 -9.60
N VAL A 293 -3.85 -30.83 -9.19
CA VAL A 293 -5.04 -31.31 -8.47
C VAL A 293 -6.05 -31.96 -9.41
N ASP A 294 -6.18 -31.44 -10.63
CA ASP A 294 -7.11 -31.98 -11.65
C ASP A 294 -6.59 -33.28 -12.33
N SER A 295 -5.37 -33.70 -12.01
CA SER A 295 -4.72 -34.89 -12.58
C SER A 295 -4.82 -36.15 -11.70
N LYS A 296 -5.72 -36.18 -10.72
CA LYS A 296 -5.97 -37.32 -9.82
C LYS A 296 -7.38 -37.85 -9.93
#